data_AF-A0ABD6NY59-F1
#
_entry.id   AF-A0ABD6NY59-F1
#
_cell.length_a   1.000
_cell.length_b   1.000
_cell.length_c   1.000
_cell.angle_alpha   90.00
_cell.angle_beta   90.00
_cell.angle_gamma   90.00
#
_symmetry.space_group_name_H-M   'P 1'
#
loop_
_entity.id
_entity.type
_entity.pdbx_description
1 polymer ?
#
loop_
_entity_poly.entity_id
_entity_poly.type
_entity_poly.pdbx_seq_one_letter_code
_entity_poly.pdbx_strand_id
1 'polypeptide(L)'
;MGKRLSRPFRRDKGRGTGNEAAKPDAAETTDASEASDAPTDAIPTRAQPEAGAAGARSAGVKARFTALPGGVRGRFGAKLGRPMTSFHLIIAVAGLLTTLGLIMVLSASGVRSYGADGSAWVIFGKQVLWTVIGLVGAYLAMRVSVGFIRRVAFTGYLVTIILLVLVLVPGIGNLANGSRKWFVVAGFSMQPSELAKIAFAIWGAHLLAARRMERASLREMLIPLVPAAVIALALIVAQPDLGQTVSLGIILLALLWYAGLPLRVFVTSLLAVFVAGAILAMSAGYRSERVRSWMNPETDPQDTGYQARQAKFALAHGGIFGDGLGQGVAKWNYLPNAHNDFIFAIIGEELGFIGAFGLLALFGLFAYTGMRIARRSADPFLRLLTATTTMWILGQAFINIGYVIGVLPVTGIQLPLISAGGTSTAATLFMIGMMANAARHEPEAVAALRAGRDDKMNRLLRLPRPRPYVPSRLEAFRDRKRDPQAAGAKAARKKPAPPARKPSRKADAPPRRAGGRKAARSGGTTRARGGHHGSGQRYAGGRPNRRTRALEGQRYG
;
A
#
# COMPACT_ATOMS: atom_id res chain seq x y z
N MET A 1 -50.79 50.65 -20.00
CA MET A 1 -52.03 49.94 -20.44
C MET A 1 -51.95 48.52 -19.88
N GLY A 2 -53.00 47.76 -19.53
CA GLY A 2 -54.44 47.88 -19.82
C GLY A 2 -54.92 46.53 -20.41
N LYS A 3 -55.14 45.49 -19.60
CA LYS A 3 -56.41 45.04 -18.96
C LYS A 3 -57.48 44.49 -19.93
N ARG A 4 -58.20 43.44 -19.46
CA ARG A 4 -59.41 42.73 -20.02
C ARG A 4 -59.07 41.47 -20.86
N LEU A 5 -59.78 40.33 -20.78
CA LEU A 5 -60.84 39.75 -19.89
C LEU A 5 -60.51 38.22 -19.72
N SER A 6 -60.76 37.47 -18.63
CA SER A 6 -62.03 37.07 -17.95
C SER A 6 -62.96 36.18 -18.82
N ARG A 7 -63.65 35.12 -18.35
CA ARG A 7 -64.16 34.73 -17.00
C ARG A 7 -64.18 33.18 -16.75
N PRO A 8 -64.48 32.70 -15.51
CA PRO A 8 -64.46 31.28 -15.10
C PRO A 8 -65.86 30.61 -15.00
N PHE A 9 -65.92 29.36 -14.52
CA PHE A 9 -67.18 28.66 -14.15
C PHE A 9 -67.25 28.18 -12.68
N ARG A 10 -68.48 27.90 -12.20
CA ARG A 10 -68.87 27.45 -10.84
C ARG A 10 -68.88 25.91 -10.75
N ARG A 11 -68.65 25.22 -9.62
CA ARG A 11 -69.09 25.33 -8.20
C ARG A 11 -70.49 24.77 -7.91
N ASP A 12 -70.54 23.64 -7.22
CA ASP A 12 -71.49 23.27 -6.14
C ASP A 12 -71.12 21.85 -5.61
N LYS A 13 -71.70 21.24 -4.55
CA LYS A 13 -72.08 21.69 -3.18
C LYS A 13 -72.67 20.47 -2.41
N GLY A 14 -72.53 20.45 -1.09
CA GLY A 14 -73.18 19.50 -0.17
C GLY A 14 -72.19 19.05 0.92
N ARG A 15 -72.27 19.47 2.20
CA ARG A 15 -73.27 19.09 3.24
C ARG A 15 -73.42 17.57 3.29
N GLY A 16 -73.15 16.84 4.36
CA GLY A 16 -73.08 17.05 5.83
C GLY A 16 -73.34 15.65 6.43
N THR A 17 -73.27 15.28 7.71
CA THR A 17 -73.04 15.82 9.07
C THR A 17 -72.39 14.65 9.87
N GLY A 18 -71.85 14.71 11.10
CA GLY A 18 -71.74 15.70 12.18
C GLY A 18 -71.59 14.91 13.51
N ASN A 19 -70.95 15.50 14.54
CA ASN A 19 -70.78 14.95 15.92
C ASN A 19 -69.93 13.64 16.06
N GLU A 20 -69.29 13.31 17.20
CA GLU A 20 -69.15 14.03 18.49
C GLU A 20 -67.80 13.78 19.24
N ALA A 21 -67.75 14.19 20.51
CA ALA A 21 -66.62 14.19 21.47
C ALA A 21 -66.08 12.78 21.85
N ALA A 22 -65.03 12.58 22.67
CA ALA A 22 -64.40 13.47 23.66
C ALA A 22 -62.90 13.16 23.96
N LYS A 23 -62.34 13.92 24.91
CA LYS A 23 -61.04 13.83 25.61
C LYS A 23 -61.30 13.35 27.07
N PRO A 24 -60.31 13.15 27.98
CA PRO A 24 -58.86 12.85 27.85
C PRO A 24 -58.31 11.82 28.90
N ASP A 25 -56.96 11.75 29.02
CA ASP A 25 -56.13 11.56 30.25
C ASP A 25 -55.87 10.20 30.98
N ALA A 26 -54.60 10.10 31.42
CA ALA A 26 -54.03 9.55 32.68
C ALA A 26 -53.86 8.04 33.01
N ALA A 27 -52.57 7.69 33.23
CA ALA A 27 -51.95 7.01 34.41
C ALA A 27 -52.13 5.50 34.77
N GLU A 28 -50.96 4.88 34.99
CA GLU A 28 -50.52 3.93 36.05
C GLU A 28 -51.40 2.75 36.57
N THR A 29 -50.88 1.51 36.38
CA THR A 29 -50.75 0.36 37.35
C THR A 29 -52.00 -0.20 38.09
N THR A 30 -52.10 -1.44 38.59
CA THR A 30 -51.18 -2.56 38.96
C THR A 30 -51.88 -3.94 38.82
N ASP A 31 -51.10 -5.04 38.72
CA ASP A 31 -51.38 -6.41 39.25
C ASP A 31 -52.64 -7.20 38.82
N ALA A 32 -52.69 -8.55 38.81
CA ALA A 32 -51.69 -9.65 38.97
C ALA A 32 -52.27 -10.89 38.19
N SER A 33 -51.68 -12.08 38.10
CA SER A 33 -50.49 -12.75 38.68
C SER A 33 -49.73 -13.53 37.56
N GLU A 34 -48.88 -14.57 37.67
CA GLU A 34 -48.29 -15.46 38.70
C GLU A 34 -47.02 -16.12 38.02
N ALA A 35 -46.11 -16.90 38.63
CA ALA A 35 -45.97 -17.46 39.98
C ALA A 35 -44.48 -17.63 40.38
N SER A 36 -44.20 -17.44 41.68
CA SER A 36 -43.17 -18.08 42.53
C SER A 36 -41.83 -18.60 41.94
N ASP A 37 -40.77 -17.80 42.17
CA ASP A 37 -39.59 -18.10 43.04
C ASP A 37 -38.48 -19.14 42.70
N ALA A 38 -37.32 -18.88 43.33
CA ALA A 38 -36.04 -19.60 43.24
C ALA A 38 -35.60 -20.10 44.67
N PRO A 39 -34.36 -20.03 45.24
CA PRO A 39 -33.05 -19.50 44.78
C PRO A 39 -31.76 -20.32 45.15
N THR A 40 -30.59 -19.76 44.79
CA THR A 40 -29.24 -19.83 45.45
C THR A 40 -28.37 -21.11 45.55
N ASP A 41 -27.19 -21.00 44.95
CA ASP A 41 -25.81 -21.17 45.48
C ASP A 41 -25.23 -22.48 46.09
N ALA A 42 -23.89 -22.57 45.87
CA ALA A 42 -22.84 -23.17 46.71
C ALA A 42 -22.06 -24.42 46.22
N ILE A 43 -20.74 -24.21 46.23
CA ILE A 43 -19.55 -25.08 46.06
C ILE A 43 -19.63 -26.49 46.71
N PRO A 44 -18.88 -27.47 46.20
CA PRO A 44 -17.76 -27.96 47.03
C PRO A 44 -16.41 -28.11 46.30
N THR A 45 -15.33 -28.17 47.07
CA THR A 45 -13.92 -28.25 46.61
C THR A 45 -13.26 -29.52 47.17
N ARG A 46 -12.12 -29.92 46.55
CA ARG A 46 -10.96 -30.62 47.15
C ARG A 46 -10.87 -32.16 46.98
N ALA A 47 -9.91 -32.59 46.16
CA ALA A 47 -9.01 -33.72 46.47
C ALA A 47 -7.69 -33.62 45.68
N GLN A 48 -6.57 -33.83 46.35
CA GLN A 48 -5.24 -34.23 45.81
C GLN A 48 -4.76 -35.39 46.70
N PRO A 49 -3.91 -36.32 46.21
CA PRO A 49 -2.47 -36.16 46.43
C PRO A 49 -1.60 -36.60 45.23
N GLU A 50 -0.31 -36.84 45.46
CA GLU A 50 0.77 -36.85 44.45
C GLU A 50 1.33 -38.25 44.05
N ALA A 51 2.34 -38.19 43.16
CA ALA A 51 3.51 -39.08 43.04
C ALA A 51 3.43 -40.34 42.14
N GLY A 52 4.60 -40.77 41.63
CA GLY A 52 4.83 -42.15 41.17
C GLY A 52 5.29 -42.40 39.71
N ALA A 53 6.51 -41.94 39.37
CA ALA A 53 7.46 -42.39 38.32
C ALA A 53 7.15 -43.52 37.28
N ALA A 54 7.86 -43.45 36.14
CA ALA A 54 8.06 -44.47 35.08
C ALA A 54 6.83 -44.80 34.19
N GLY A 55 6.99 -45.31 32.95
CA GLY A 55 8.20 -45.50 32.15
C GLY A 55 7.92 -46.09 30.75
N ALA A 56 8.58 -45.55 29.72
CA ALA A 56 8.79 -46.13 28.39
C ALA A 56 7.62 -46.89 27.69
N ARG A 57 6.71 -46.17 27.00
CA ARG A 57 6.02 -46.64 25.76
C ARG A 57 5.24 -45.52 25.04
N SER A 58 5.88 -44.82 24.09
CA SER A 58 5.18 -43.84 23.20
C SER A 58 5.77 -43.68 21.79
N ALA A 59 6.58 -44.64 21.33
CA ALA A 59 6.93 -44.77 19.92
C ALA A 59 5.86 -45.64 19.20
N GLY A 60 5.04 -45.07 18.31
CA GLY A 60 4.12 -45.88 17.51
C GLY A 60 2.98 -45.20 16.75
N VAL A 61 2.48 -44.02 17.16
CA VAL A 61 1.25 -43.43 16.56
C VAL A 61 1.45 -41.99 16.07
N LYS A 62 2.33 -41.80 15.06
CA LYS A 62 2.42 -40.57 14.25
C LYS A 62 2.68 -40.85 12.77
N ALA A 63 1.78 -41.60 12.15
CA ALA A 63 1.69 -41.74 10.69
C ALA A 63 0.21 -41.74 10.27
N ARG A 64 -0.08 -41.31 9.03
CA ARG A 64 -1.42 -41.25 8.42
C ARG A 64 -2.45 -40.34 9.09
N PHE A 65 -2.13 -39.05 9.24
CA PHE A 65 -3.12 -38.05 8.80
C PHE A 65 -3.01 -37.94 7.28
N THR A 66 -3.96 -38.55 6.57
CA THR A 66 -4.05 -38.48 5.11
C THR A 66 -4.38 -37.05 4.68
N ALA A 67 -3.61 -36.53 3.71
CA ALA A 67 -3.88 -35.20 3.17
C ALA A 67 -5.17 -35.21 2.36
N LEU A 68 -6.22 -34.56 2.87
CA LEU A 68 -7.49 -34.39 2.15
C LEU A 68 -7.25 -33.64 0.81
N PRO A 69 -7.86 -34.08 -0.31
CA PRO A 69 -7.68 -33.43 -1.60
C PRO A 69 -8.02 -31.94 -1.59
N GLY A 70 -7.21 -31.14 -2.30
CA GLY A 70 -7.29 -29.69 -2.30
C GLY A 70 -8.60 -29.14 -2.90
N GLY A 71 -9.59 -28.90 -2.04
CA GLY A 71 -10.76 -28.07 -2.32
C GLY A 71 -10.38 -26.63 -2.67
N VAL A 72 -11.38 -25.77 -2.93
CA VAL A 72 -11.20 -24.42 -3.50
C VAL A 72 -10.10 -23.62 -2.80
N ARG A 73 -10.05 -23.62 -1.46
CA ARG A 73 -9.01 -22.96 -0.64
C ARG A 73 -7.58 -23.38 -1.01
N GLY A 74 -7.33 -24.66 -1.29
CA GLY A 74 -6.02 -25.18 -1.72
C GLY A 74 -5.63 -24.70 -3.12
N ARG A 75 -6.57 -24.68 -4.06
CA ARG A 75 -6.33 -24.19 -5.44
C ARG A 75 -6.07 -22.68 -5.47
N PHE A 76 -6.81 -21.90 -4.68
CA PHE A 76 -6.56 -20.47 -4.49
C PHE A 76 -5.22 -20.22 -3.77
N GLY A 77 -4.90 -20.98 -2.71
CA GLY A 77 -3.60 -20.93 -2.04
C GLY A 77 -2.43 -21.19 -2.99
N ALA A 78 -2.53 -22.20 -3.86
CA ALA A 78 -1.52 -22.51 -4.87
C ALA A 78 -1.35 -21.40 -5.93
N LYS A 79 -2.45 -20.74 -6.37
CA LYS A 79 -2.37 -19.56 -7.24
C LYS A 79 -1.75 -18.35 -6.51
N LEU A 80 -2.11 -18.14 -5.24
CA LEU A 80 -1.55 -17.10 -4.37
C LEU A 80 -0.08 -17.36 -3.97
N GLY A 81 0.41 -18.59 -4.09
CA GLY A 81 1.80 -18.97 -3.86
C GLY A 81 2.75 -18.74 -5.05
N ARG A 82 2.27 -18.28 -6.21
CA ARG A 82 3.14 -18.05 -7.38
C ARG A 82 3.99 -16.77 -7.21
N PRO A 83 5.29 -16.77 -7.58
CA PRO A 83 6.21 -15.65 -7.34
C PRO A 83 5.82 -14.29 -7.93
N MET A 84 5.05 -14.25 -9.03
CA MET A 84 4.61 -13.01 -9.68
C MET A 84 3.21 -12.55 -9.26
N THR A 85 2.51 -13.27 -8.36
CA THR A 85 1.08 -12.99 -8.09
C THR A 85 0.85 -11.61 -7.48
N SER A 86 1.73 -11.13 -6.58
CA SER A 86 1.59 -9.80 -5.99
C SER A 86 1.69 -8.68 -7.04
N PHE A 87 2.55 -8.85 -8.05
CA PHE A 87 2.72 -7.91 -9.17
C PHE A 87 1.51 -7.91 -10.11
N HIS A 88 0.94 -9.08 -10.41
CA HIS A 88 -0.27 -9.17 -11.24
C HIS A 88 -1.50 -8.59 -10.53
N LEU A 89 -1.66 -8.88 -9.23
CA LEU A 89 -2.78 -8.36 -8.45
C LEU A 89 -2.77 -6.83 -8.37
N ILE A 90 -1.61 -6.20 -8.11
CA ILE A 90 -1.58 -4.73 -7.95
C ILE A 90 -1.86 -4.01 -9.28
N ILE A 91 -1.37 -4.54 -10.40
CA ILE A 91 -1.66 -4.01 -11.74
C ILE A 91 -3.13 -4.25 -12.12
N ALA A 92 -3.68 -5.43 -11.86
CA ALA A 92 -5.08 -5.75 -12.19
C ALA A 92 -6.08 -4.90 -11.37
N VAL A 93 -5.87 -4.77 -10.06
CA VAL A 93 -6.75 -3.96 -9.19
C VAL A 93 -6.66 -2.48 -9.55
N ALA A 94 -5.46 -1.96 -9.80
CA ALA A 94 -5.30 -0.57 -10.25
C ALA A 94 -5.94 -0.33 -11.62
N GLY A 95 -5.82 -1.27 -12.56
CA GLY A 95 -6.49 -1.21 -13.86
C GLY A 95 -8.02 -1.19 -13.73
N LEU A 96 -8.58 -2.07 -12.90
CA LEU A 96 -10.03 -2.13 -12.64
C LEU A 96 -10.54 -0.83 -11.99
N LEU A 97 -9.88 -0.35 -10.92
CA LEU A 97 -10.23 0.92 -10.27
C LEU A 97 -10.15 2.09 -11.25
N THR A 98 -9.06 2.22 -12.01
CA THR A 98 -8.88 3.33 -12.98
C THR A 98 -9.91 3.26 -14.12
N THR A 99 -10.25 2.07 -14.60
CA THR A 99 -11.25 1.90 -15.67
C THR A 99 -12.64 2.25 -15.18
N LEU A 100 -13.02 1.77 -13.99
CA LEU A 100 -14.29 2.15 -13.34
C LEU A 100 -14.35 3.65 -13.08
N GLY A 101 -13.26 4.26 -12.59
CA GLY A 101 -13.16 5.70 -12.41
C GLY A 101 -13.39 6.50 -13.69
N LEU A 102 -12.75 6.13 -14.80
CA LEU A 102 -12.98 6.79 -16.10
C LEU A 102 -14.44 6.68 -16.56
N ILE A 103 -15.08 5.50 -16.41
CA ILE A 103 -16.50 5.29 -16.75
C ILE A 103 -17.40 6.19 -15.89
N MET A 104 -17.18 6.22 -14.57
CA MET A 104 -18.02 6.98 -13.66
C MET A 104 -17.78 8.50 -13.76
N VAL A 105 -16.56 8.94 -14.06
CA VAL A 105 -16.28 10.36 -14.37
C VAL A 105 -16.96 10.78 -15.66
N LEU A 106 -16.96 9.94 -16.72
CA LEU A 106 -17.71 10.23 -17.94
C LEU A 106 -19.20 10.40 -17.63
N SER A 107 -19.80 9.45 -16.91
CA SER A 107 -21.21 9.51 -16.53
C SER A 107 -21.53 10.75 -15.67
N ALA A 108 -20.79 10.99 -14.59
CA ALA A 108 -21.06 12.04 -13.60
C ALA A 108 -20.66 13.47 -14.05
N SER A 109 -19.85 13.62 -15.11
CA SER A 109 -19.40 14.95 -15.58
C SER A 109 -20.04 15.40 -16.89
N GLY A 110 -20.53 14.48 -17.73
CA GLY A 110 -21.04 14.80 -19.08
C GLY A 110 -22.12 15.87 -19.10
N VAL A 111 -23.12 15.77 -18.22
CA VAL A 111 -24.24 16.74 -18.14
C VAL A 111 -23.74 18.16 -17.80
N ARG A 112 -22.88 18.28 -16.78
CA ARG A 112 -22.33 19.59 -16.36
C ARG A 112 -21.35 20.17 -17.37
N SER A 113 -20.54 19.32 -18.01
CA SER A 113 -19.59 19.72 -19.06
C SER A 113 -20.34 20.24 -20.30
N TYR A 114 -21.44 19.59 -20.69
CA TYR A 114 -22.30 20.05 -21.79
C TYR A 114 -22.96 21.41 -21.48
N GLY A 115 -23.53 21.58 -20.28
CA GLY A 115 -24.20 22.82 -19.88
C GLY A 115 -23.28 24.03 -19.64
N ALA A 116 -21.96 23.84 -19.52
CA ALA A 116 -21.00 24.91 -19.29
C ALA A 116 -20.09 25.21 -20.49
N ASP A 117 -19.50 24.16 -21.10
CA ASP A 117 -18.53 24.30 -22.20
C ASP A 117 -19.13 23.96 -23.58
N GLY A 118 -20.44 23.70 -23.66
CA GLY A 118 -21.12 23.21 -24.88
C GLY A 118 -20.71 21.79 -25.31
N SER A 119 -19.88 21.11 -24.52
CA SER A 119 -19.31 19.80 -24.84
C SER A 119 -19.20 18.92 -23.61
N ALA A 120 -19.83 17.74 -23.65
CA ALA A 120 -19.77 16.74 -22.58
C ALA A 120 -18.35 16.21 -22.30
N TRP A 121 -17.38 16.48 -23.17
CA TRP A 121 -16.07 15.82 -23.20
C TRP A 121 -14.95 16.59 -22.51
N VAL A 122 -15.14 17.84 -22.08
CA VAL A 122 -14.04 18.69 -21.59
C VAL A 122 -13.47 18.18 -20.26
N ILE A 123 -14.33 17.82 -19.30
CA ILE A 123 -13.89 17.27 -18.01
C ILE A 123 -13.30 15.86 -18.19
N PHE A 124 -13.98 15.00 -18.95
CA PHE A 124 -13.50 13.63 -19.23
C PHE A 124 -12.18 13.61 -19.98
N GLY A 125 -12.00 14.43 -21.03
CA GLY A 125 -10.76 14.52 -21.81
C GLY A 125 -9.57 14.96 -20.96
N LYS A 126 -9.76 15.94 -20.06
CA LYS A 126 -8.75 16.33 -19.06
C LYS A 126 -8.42 15.16 -18.11
N GLN A 127 -9.42 14.40 -17.64
CA GLN A 127 -9.20 13.24 -16.78
C GLN A 127 -8.45 12.11 -17.51
N VAL A 128 -8.80 11.80 -18.77
CA VAL A 128 -8.09 10.82 -19.61
C VAL A 128 -6.63 11.23 -19.83
N LEU A 129 -6.39 12.49 -20.18
CA LEU A 129 -5.04 13.04 -20.37
C LEU A 129 -4.16 12.89 -19.12
N TRP A 130 -4.70 13.24 -17.94
CA TRP A 130 -4.02 13.04 -16.68
C TRP A 130 -3.86 11.55 -16.30
N THR A 131 -4.81 10.68 -16.62
CA THR A 131 -4.66 9.22 -16.46
C THR A 131 -3.54 8.68 -17.36
N VAL A 132 -3.40 9.14 -18.60
CA VAL A 132 -2.28 8.77 -19.49
C VAL A 132 -0.94 9.24 -18.91
N ILE A 133 -0.85 10.47 -18.41
CA ILE A 133 0.34 10.99 -17.70
C ILE A 133 0.64 10.11 -16.47
N GLY A 134 -0.38 9.70 -15.72
CA GLY A 134 -0.27 8.78 -14.59
C GLY A 134 0.23 7.39 -14.95
N LEU A 135 -0.25 6.82 -16.06
CA LEU A 135 0.20 5.51 -16.57
C LEU A 135 1.65 5.56 -17.07
N VAL A 136 2.06 6.65 -17.73
CA VAL A 136 3.47 6.90 -18.06
C VAL A 136 4.31 7.04 -16.79
N GLY A 137 3.83 7.78 -15.79
CA GLY A 137 4.46 7.87 -14.47
C GLY A 137 4.63 6.51 -13.78
N ALA A 138 3.59 5.66 -13.81
CA ALA A 138 3.62 4.31 -13.27
C ALA A 138 4.61 3.40 -14.01
N TYR A 139 4.68 3.51 -15.34
CA TYR A 139 5.62 2.79 -16.18
C TYR A 139 7.08 3.18 -15.89
N LEU A 140 7.35 4.48 -15.76
CA LEU A 140 8.66 5.00 -15.34
C LEU A 140 9.01 4.52 -13.92
N ALA A 141 8.08 4.62 -12.97
CA ALA A 141 8.25 4.12 -11.60
C ALA A 141 8.60 2.62 -11.55
N MET A 142 8.05 1.78 -12.45
CA MET A 142 8.41 0.36 -12.57
C MET A 142 9.80 0.09 -13.19
N ARG A 143 10.37 1.06 -13.90
CA ARG A 143 11.68 0.95 -14.58
C ARG A 143 12.83 1.57 -13.80
N VAL A 144 12.60 2.65 -13.04
CA VAL A 144 13.65 3.32 -12.27
C VAL A 144 14.18 2.41 -11.16
N SER A 145 15.51 2.44 -10.95
CA SER A 145 16.14 1.62 -9.92
C SER A 145 15.89 2.15 -8.51
N VAL A 146 15.65 1.23 -7.56
CA VAL A 146 15.41 1.54 -6.14
C VAL A 146 16.54 2.37 -5.53
N GLY A 147 17.79 2.15 -5.96
CA GLY A 147 18.95 2.93 -5.51
C GLY A 147 18.97 4.37 -6.03
N PHE A 148 18.45 4.64 -7.23
CA PHE A 148 18.26 6.01 -7.72
C PHE A 148 17.17 6.73 -6.92
N ILE A 149 16.02 6.08 -6.72
CA ILE A 149 14.89 6.65 -5.98
C ILE A 149 15.29 7.05 -4.56
N ARG A 150 16.05 6.18 -3.87
CA ARG A 150 16.63 6.49 -2.55
C ARG A 150 17.59 7.68 -2.62
N ARG A 151 18.51 7.72 -3.60
CA ARG A 151 19.45 8.85 -3.78
C ARG A 151 18.75 10.20 -3.96
N VAL A 152 17.70 10.27 -4.79
CA VAL A 152 17.01 11.54 -5.07
C VAL A 152 15.92 11.90 -4.05
N ALA A 153 15.61 11.02 -3.09
CA ALA A 153 14.46 11.18 -2.20
C ALA A 153 14.45 12.50 -1.43
N PHE A 154 15.58 12.87 -0.80
CA PHE A 154 15.68 14.13 -0.04
C PHE A 154 15.62 15.36 -0.94
N THR A 155 16.35 15.35 -2.07
CA THR A 155 16.35 16.45 -3.05
C THR A 155 14.96 16.66 -3.65
N GLY A 156 14.27 15.57 -4.02
CA GLY A 156 12.90 15.63 -4.54
C GLY A 156 11.92 16.16 -3.50
N TYR A 157 12.07 15.78 -2.24
CA TYR A 157 11.25 16.34 -1.15
C TYR A 157 11.52 17.84 -0.94
N LEU A 158 12.78 18.27 -0.92
CA LEU A 158 13.15 19.69 -0.83
C LEU A 158 12.57 20.51 -2.00
N VAL A 159 12.63 19.98 -3.23
CA VAL A 159 11.97 20.59 -4.40
C VAL A 159 10.46 20.73 -4.18
N THR A 160 9.78 19.74 -3.59
CA THR A 160 8.34 19.87 -3.29
C THR A 160 8.04 20.89 -2.20
N ILE A 161 8.92 21.12 -1.22
CA ILE A 161 8.79 22.23 -0.27
C ILE A 161 8.91 23.58 -1.01
N ILE A 162 9.88 23.72 -1.91
CA ILE A 162 10.04 24.95 -2.72
C ILE A 162 8.79 25.19 -3.58
N LEU A 163 8.22 24.16 -4.20
CA LEU A 163 6.97 24.27 -4.97
C LEU A 163 5.75 24.63 -4.09
N LEU A 164 5.68 24.14 -2.85
CA LEU A 164 4.64 24.52 -1.88
C LEU A 164 4.76 25.98 -1.40
N VAL A 165 5.97 26.54 -1.39
CA VAL A 165 6.19 27.98 -1.14
C VAL A 165 5.83 28.79 -2.38
N LEU A 166 6.33 28.41 -3.57
CA LEU A 166 6.10 29.14 -4.82
C LEU A 166 4.62 29.25 -5.20
N VAL A 167 3.79 28.23 -4.89
CA VAL A 167 2.36 28.28 -5.20
C VAL A 167 1.59 29.26 -4.31
N LEU A 168 2.12 29.66 -3.14
CA LEU A 168 1.53 30.72 -2.31
C LEU A 168 1.77 32.13 -2.88
N VAL A 169 2.73 32.30 -3.79
CA VAL A 169 3.16 33.62 -4.27
C VAL A 169 2.12 34.24 -5.23
N PRO A 170 1.76 35.53 -5.05
CA PRO A 170 1.06 36.33 -6.06
C PRO A 170 1.68 36.22 -7.46
N GLY A 171 0.86 36.05 -8.49
CA GLY A 171 1.31 35.90 -9.88
C GLY A 171 1.82 34.51 -10.29
N ILE A 172 2.41 33.72 -9.37
CA ILE A 172 2.90 32.36 -9.70
C ILE A 172 1.81 31.30 -9.49
N GLY A 173 1.18 31.30 -8.32
CA GLY A 173 0.02 30.44 -8.05
C GLY A 173 -1.26 30.94 -8.73
N ASN A 174 -2.08 30.04 -9.25
CA ASN A 174 -3.43 30.37 -9.69
C ASN A 174 -4.39 30.37 -8.48
N LEU A 175 -5.24 31.40 -8.39
CA LEU A 175 -6.26 31.54 -7.35
C LEU A 175 -7.60 31.03 -7.89
N ALA A 176 -8.11 29.95 -7.32
CA ALA A 176 -9.39 29.34 -7.69
C ALA A 176 -10.19 29.01 -6.43
N ASN A 177 -11.49 29.31 -6.43
CA ASN A 177 -12.41 29.08 -5.31
C ASN A 177 -11.84 29.58 -3.96
N GLY A 178 -11.34 30.82 -3.93
CA GLY A 178 -10.75 31.45 -2.74
C GLY A 178 -9.39 30.87 -2.28
N SER A 179 -8.79 29.93 -3.02
CA SER A 179 -7.60 29.19 -2.61
C SER A 179 -6.52 29.20 -3.70
N ARG A 180 -5.28 29.50 -3.30
CA ARG A 180 -4.11 29.57 -4.20
C ARG A 180 -3.26 28.32 -4.02
N LYS A 181 -3.49 27.30 -4.87
CA LYS A 181 -2.92 25.96 -4.69
C LYS A 181 -2.61 25.17 -5.97
N TRP A 182 -2.79 25.79 -7.13
CA TRP A 182 -2.50 25.21 -8.44
C TRP A 182 -1.48 26.06 -9.19
N PHE A 183 -0.55 25.44 -9.88
CA PHE A 183 0.11 26.07 -11.03
C PHE A 183 -0.73 25.79 -12.28
N VAL A 184 -0.95 26.78 -13.14
CA VAL A 184 -1.70 26.62 -14.39
C VAL A 184 -0.82 27.11 -15.54
N VAL A 185 -0.42 26.18 -16.43
CA VAL A 185 0.48 26.46 -17.56
C VAL A 185 -0.09 25.79 -18.81
N ALA A 186 -0.32 26.57 -19.88
CA ALA A 186 -0.86 26.07 -21.15
C ALA A 186 -2.10 25.15 -21.02
N GLY A 187 -3.01 25.47 -20.10
CA GLY A 187 -4.22 24.69 -19.81
C GLY A 187 -4.04 23.50 -18.85
N PHE A 188 -2.81 23.14 -18.48
CA PHE A 188 -2.52 22.11 -17.49
C PHE A 188 -2.51 22.68 -16.06
N SER A 189 -3.40 22.17 -15.20
CA SER A 189 -3.48 22.51 -13.78
C SER A 189 -2.74 21.49 -12.91
N MET A 190 -1.65 21.90 -12.25
CA MET A 190 -0.78 21.05 -11.43
C MET A 190 -0.87 21.44 -9.95
N GLN A 191 -1.14 20.49 -9.03
CA GLN A 191 -1.21 20.74 -7.58
C GLN A 191 0.09 20.26 -6.90
N PRO A 192 0.91 21.15 -6.29
CA PRO A 192 2.20 20.76 -5.70
C PRO A 192 2.09 19.84 -4.48
N SER A 193 0.97 19.91 -3.74
CA SER A 193 0.64 19.04 -2.61
C SER A 193 0.62 17.55 -2.98
N GLU A 194 0.19 17.20 -4.19
CA GLU A 194 0.23 15.81 -4.69
C GLU A 194 1.68 15.30 -4.83
N LEU A 195 2.59 16.10 -5.36
CA LEU A 195 4.01 15.74 -5.38
C LEU A 195 4.62 15.73 -3.98
N ALA A 196 4.24 16.67 -3.11
CA ALA A 196 4.74 16.71 -1.73
C ALA A 196 4.40 15.44 -0.95
N LYS A 197 3.19 14.88 -1.13
CA LYS A 197 2.80 13.57 -0.58
C LYS A 197 3.68 12.42 -1.11
N ILE A 198 3.89 12.34 -2.42
CA ILE A 198 4.79 11.35 -3.06
C ILE A 198 6.20 11.44 -2.46
N ALA A 199 6.77 12.65 -2.48
CA ALA A 199 8.14 12.87 -2.09
C ALA A 199 8.35 12.66 -0.58
N PHE A 200 7.39 13.07 0.25
CA PHE A 200 7.41 12.80 1.69
C PHE A 200 7.27 11.30 2.00
N ALA A 201 6.39 10.58 1.31
CA ALA A 201 6.26 9.13 1.48
C ALA A 201 7.56 8.39 1.11
N ILE A 202 8.20 8.76 0.00
CA ILE A 202 9.47 8.18 -0.46
C ILE A 202 10.62 8.55 0.48
N TRP A 203 10.77 9.83 0.81
CA TRP A 203 11.85 10.30 1.70
C TRP A 203 11.69 9.79 3.12
N GLY A 204 10.50 9.88 3.71
CA GLY A 204 10.21 9.36 5.04
C GLY A 204 10.45 7.85 5.14
N ALA A 205 10.03 7.08 4.13
CA ALA A 205 10.33 5.64 4.09
C ALA A 205 11.84 5.36 3.96
N HIS A 206 12.60 6.15 3.20
CA HIS A 206 14.06 6.00 3.10
C HIS A 206 14.76 6.36 4.40
N LEU A 207 14.42 7.50 5.00
CA LEU A 207 14.93 8.01 6.26
C LEU A 207 14.71 7.01 7.39
N LEU A 208 13.47 6.55 7.57
CA LEU A 208 13.12 5.59 8.62
C LEU A 208 13.74 4.22 8.38
N ALA A 209 13.90 3.78 7.13
CA ALA A 209 14.66 2.57 6.82
C ALA A 209 16.12 2.71 7.28
N ALA A 210 16.82 3.78 6.86
CA ALA A 210 18.23 4.02 7.19
C ALA A 210 18.45 4.15 8.71
N ARG A 211 17.69 5.02 9.39
CA ARG A 211 17.80 5.22 10.84
C ARG A 211 17.49 3.94 11.64
N ARG A 212 16.50 3.14 11.20
CA ARG A 212 16.20 1.84 11.84
C ARG A 212 17.31 0.80 11.61
N MET A 213 17.99 0.82 10.46
CA MET A 213 19.17 -0.01 10.20
C MET A 213 20.37 0.40 11.06
N GLU A 214 20.52 1.70 11.35
CA GLU A 214 21.55 2.27 12.22
C GLU A 214 21.36 1.93 13.71
N ARG A 215 20.14 1.58 14.15
CA ARG A 215 19.68 1.58 15.56
C ARG A 215 19.65 2.99 16.17
N ALA A 216 19.32 3.99 15.35
CA ALA A 216 19.11 5.36 15.81
C ALA A 216 18.07 5.42 16.93
N SER A 217 18.21 6.34 17.89
CA SER A 217 17.18 6.53 18.92
C SER A 217 15.86 7.01 18.31
N LEU A 218 14.77 6.88 19.07
CA LEU A 218 13.47 7.45 18.68
C LEU A 218 13.57 8.95 18.39
N ARG A 219 14.44 9.66 19.13
CA ARG A 219 14.72 11.08 18.94
C ARG A 219 15.36 11.34 17.57
N GLU A 220 16.36 10.55 17.18
CA GLU A 220 17.02 10.63 15.85
C GLU A 220 16.14 10.19 14.68
N MET A 221 15.10 9.38 14.94
CA MET A 221 14.09 9.03 13.93
C MET A 221 13.02 10.13 13.78
N LEU A 222 12.65 10.82 14.87
CA LEU A 222 11.60 11.83 14.91
C LEU A 222 12.08 13.25 14.55
N ILE A 223 13.26 13.68 15.05
CA ILE A 223 13.85 15.00 14.77
C ILE A 223 13.91 15.35 13.28
N PRO A 224 14.32 14.45 12.36
CA PRO A 224 14.28 14.76 10.94
C PRO A 224 12.86 14.69 10.36
N LEU A 225 12.06 13.68 10.73
CA LEU A 225 10.78 13.39 10.08
C LEU A 225 9.67 14.38 10.46
N VAL A 226 9.50 14.68 11.75
CA VAL A 226 8.33 15.44 12.25
C VAL A 226 8.40 16.92 11.87
N PRO A 227 9.51 17.67 12.07
CA PRO A 227 9.61 19.06 11.62
C PRO A 227 9.45 19.19 10.10
N ALA A 228 10.00 18.26 9.33
CA ALA A 228 9.77 18.20 7.89
C ALA A 228 8.27 18.07 7.55
N ALA A 229 7.57 17.12 8.19
CA ALA A 229 6.13 16.95 8.01
C ALA A 229 5.35 18.20 8.44
N VAL A 230 5.72 18.84 9.55
CA VAL A 230 5.09 20.06 10.07
C VAL A 230 5.27 21.23 9.10
N ILE A 231 6.46 21.41 8.50
CA ILE A 231 6.70 22.45 7.47
C ILE A 231 5.78 22.22 6.26
N ALA A 232 5.71 20.99 5.74
CA ALA A 232 4.83 20.67 4.62
C ALA A 232 3.33 20.83 4.97
N LEU A 233 2.91 20.40 6.16
CA LEU A 233 1.54 20.57 6.64
C LEU A 233 1.18 22.06 6.80
N ALA A 234 2.07 22.88 7.38
CA ALA A 234 1.85 24.31 7.55
C ALA A 234 1.67 25.04 6.21
N LEU A 235 2.52 24.73 5.22
CA LEU A 235 2.41 25.29 3.87
C LEU A 235 1.09 24.88 3.17
N ILE A 236 0.58 23.67 3.40
CA ILE A 236 -0.70 23.21 2.83
C ILE A 236 -1.91 23.80 3.59
N VAL A 237 -1.82 23.98 4.91
CA VAL A 237 -2.84 24.68 5.71
C VAL A 237 -2.95 26.16 5.32
N ALA A 238 -1.83 26.78 4.92
CA ALA A 238 -1.75 28.13 4.37
C ALA A 238 -2.27 28.24 2.91
N GLN A 239 -2.54 27.12 2.22
CA GLN A 239 -3.21 27.05 0.91
C GLN A 239 -4.74 26.86 1.02
N PRO A 240 -5.36 27.11 2.19
CA PRO A 240 -6.62 26.50 2.60
C PRO A 240 -6.98 25.10 2.07
N ASP A 241 -6.08 24.11 2.13
CA ASP A 241 -6.38 22.75 1.65
C ASP A 241 -6.45 21.68 2.77
N LEU A 242 -7.64 21.51 3.35
CA LEU A 242 -7.89 20.50 4.38
C LEU A 242 -7.66 19.07 3.89
N GLY A 243 -8.10 18.74 2.67
CA GLY A 243 -8.03 17.38 2.14
C GLY A 243 -6.60 16.91 1.94
N GLN A 244 -5.73 17.80 1.45
CA GLN A 244 -4.30 17.53 1.31
C GLN A 244 -3.57 17.53 2.67
N THR A 245 -3.95 18.39 3.62
CA THR A 245 -3.44 18.33 5.00
C THR A 245 -3.72 16.99 5.66
N VAL A 246 -4.97 16.52 5.63
CA VAL A 246 -5.37 15.21 6.17
C VAL A 246 -4.65 14.07 5.44
N SER A 247 -4.59 14.13 4.11
CA SER A 247 -3.89 13.12 3.30
C SER A 247 -2.40 13.02 3.63
N LEU A 248 -1.70 14.13 3.91
CA LEU A 248 -0.30 14.12 4.34
C LEU A 248 -0.15 13.64 5.79
N GLY A 249 -1.11 13.98 6.66
CA GLY A 249 -1.19 13.46 8.04
C GLY A 249 -1.30 11.94 8.09
N ILE A 250 -2.11 11.33 7.20
CA ILE A 250 -2.20 9.87 7.08
C ILE A 250 -0.85 9.25 6.66
N ILE A 251 -0.12 9.87 5.74
CA ILE A 251 1.22 9.41 5.33
C ILE A 251 2.19 9.45 6.52
N LEU A 252 2.21 10.55 7.29
CA LEU A 252 3.02 10.67 8.51
C LEU A 252 2.68 9.57 9.54
N LEU A 253 1.40 9.41 9.88
CA LEU A 253 0.95 8.42 10.85
C LEU A 253 1.24 6.99 10.40
N ALA A 254 1.07 6.68 9.12
CA ALA A 254 1.41 5.37 8.56
C ALA A 254 2.92 5.09 8.57
N LEU A 255 3.76 6.09 8.25
CA LEU A 255 5.22 5.98 8.37
C LEU A 255 5.65 5.69 9.81
N LEU A 256 5.12 6.43 10.78
CA LEU A 256 5.39 6.23 12.22
C LEU A 256 4.97 4.83 12.69
N TRP A 257 3.77 4.39 12.28
CA TRP A 257 3.21 3.07 12.62
C TRP A 257 4.04 1.91 12.04
N TYR A 258 4.29 1.89 10.73
CA TYR A 258 5.00 0.77 10.08
C TYR A 258 6.51 0.78 10.35
N ALA A 259 7.11 1.92 10.71
CA ALA A 259 8.45 1.97 11.27
C ALA A 259 8.53 1.34 12.68
N GLY A 260 7.40 1.15 13.37
CA GLY A 260 7.32 0.49 14.67
C GLY A 260 7.84 1.37 15.81
N LEU A 261 7.52 2.67 15.77
CA LEU A 261 7.73 3.56 16.93
C LEU A 261 6.73 3.20 18.05
N PRO A 262 7.02 3.56 19.33
CA PRO A 262 6.14 3.22 20.44
C PRO A 262 4.74 3.77 20.27
N LEU A 263 3.73 3.00 20.71
CA LEU A 263 2.32 3.39 20.64
C LEU A 263 2.05 4.78 21.25
N ARG A 264 2.77 5.14 22.33
CA ARG A 264 2.72 6.49 22.93
C ARG A 264 2.98 7.61 21.91
N VAL A 265 4.00 7.46 21.06
CA VAL A 265 4.37 8.47 20.03
C VAL A 265 3.34 8.52 18.91
N PHE A 266 2.80 7.38 18.51
CA PHE A 266 1.72 7.32 17.51
C PHE A 266 0.44 7.99 18.04
N VAL A 267 0.04 7.68 19.28
CA VAL A 267 -1.15 8.25 19.93
C VAL A 267 -1.00 9.74 20.18
N THR A 268 0.16 10.23 20.65
CA THR A 268 0.36 11.69 20.81
C THR A 268 0.40 12.42 19.47
N SER A 269 0.95 11.81 18.42
CA SER A 269 0.92 12.38 17.06
C SER A 269 -0.51 12.43 16.50
N LEU A 270 -1.29 11.36 16.70
CA LEU A 270 -2.70 11.29 16.29
C LEU A 270 -3.56 12.31 17.05
N LEU A 271 -3.37 12.44 18.37
CA LEU A 271 -4.03 13.44 19.20
C LEU A 271 -3.64 14.87 18.78
N ALA A 272 -2.37 15.14 18.50
CA ALA A 272 -1.93 16.45 18.01
C ALA A 272 -2.56 16.80 16.65
N VAL A 273 -2.67 15.84 15.72
CA VAL A 273 -3.38 16.03 14.44
C VAL A 273 -4.88 16.26 14.67
N PHE A 274 -5.51 15.53 15.60
CA PHE A 274 -6.93 15.71 15.93
C PHE A 274 -7.21 17.08 16.56
N VAL A 275 -6.40 17.50 17.55
CA VAL A 275 -6.51 18.81 18.22
C VAL A 275 -6.25 19.95 17.24
N ALA A 276 -5.21 19.86 16.40
CA ALA A 276 -4.97 20.85 15.36
C ALA A 276 -6.12 20.91 14.34
N GLY A 277 -6.69 19.77 13.96
CA GLY A 277 -7.88 19.67 13.13
C GLY A 277 -9.11 20.33 13.76
N ALA A 278 -9.34 20.09 15.06
CA ALA A 278 -10.44 20.70 15.81
C ALA A 278 -10.28 22.22 15.94
N ILE A 279 -9.07 22.72 16.24
CA ILE A 279 -8.78 24.17 16.27
C ILE A 279 -9.02 24.80 14.89
N LEU A 280 -8.54 24.18 13.82
CA LEU A 280 -8.76 24.63 12.43
C LEU A 280 -10.22 24.48 11.96
N ALA A 281 -11.03 23.68 12.64
CA ALA A 281 -12.48 23.56 12.41
C ALA A 281 -13.29 24.52 13.29
N MET A 282 -12.76 24.99 14.42
CA MET A 282 -13.41 25.98 15.27
C MET A 282 -13.04 27.42 14.91
N SER A 283 -11.90 27.64 14.22
CA SER A 283 -11.55 28.93 13.62
C SER A 283 -12.60 29.35 12.58
N ALA A 284 -13.08 30.59 12.66
CA ALA A 284 -14.18 31.11 11.84
C ALA A 284 -13.93 31.02 10.33
N GLY A 285 -15.02 30.89 9.56
CA GLY A 285 -15.03 30.71 8.11
C GLY A 285 -15.20 29.24 7.69
N TYR A 286 -15.02 28.98 6.38
CA TYR A 286 -15.42 27.77 5.64
C TYR A 286 -15.20 26.42 6.33
N ARG A 287 -14.09 26.24 7.07
CA ARG A 287 -13.81 24.98 7.79
C ARG A 287 -14.81 24.72 8.93
N SER A 288 -15.28 25.78 9.58
CA SER A 288 -16.26 25.72 10.67
C SER A 288 -17.69 25.52 10.17
N GLU A 289 -18.05 26.12 9.03
CA GLU A 289 -19.33 25.88 8.35
C GLU A 289 -19.51 24.39 8.04
N ARG A 290 -18.49 23.73 7.45
CA ARG A 290 -18.53 22.29 7.13
C ARG A 290 -18.73 21.34 8.33
N VAL A 291 -18.32 21.74 9.54
CA VAL A 291 -18.54 20.93 10.75
C VAL A 291 -19.89 21.25 11.38
N ARG A 292 -20.29 22.53 11.39
CA ARG A 292 -21.60 22.96 11.88
C ARG A 292 -22.75 22.38 11.04
N SER A 293 -22.61 22.35 9.71
CA SER A 293 -23.58 21.74 8.79
C SER A 293 -23.62 20.21 8.88
N TRP A 294 -22.51 19.54 9.24
CA TRP A 294 -22.50 18.11 9.53
C TRP A 294 -23.21 17.79 10.86
N MET A 295 -23.02 18.62 11.90
CA MET A 295 -23.71 18.46 13.18
C MET A 295 -25.19 18.81 13.10
N ASN A 296 -25.56 19.87 12.37
CA ASN A 296 -26.93 20.34 12.19
C ASN A 296 -27.30 20.49 10.69
N PRO A 297 -27.55 19.38 9.96
CA PRO A 297 -27.84 19.41 8.51
C PRO A 297 -29.11 20.17 8.11
N GLU A 298 -30.01 20.43 9.05
CA GLU A 298 -31.23 21.22 8.83
C GLU A 298 -30.98 22.74 8.82
N THR A 299 -29.85 23.22 9.37
CA THR A 299 -29.52 24.66 9.41
C THR A 299 -28.71 25.16 8.20
N ASP A 300 -28.25 24.25 7.32
CA ASP A 300 -27.61 24.56 6.04
C ASP A 300 -28.29 23.80 4.89
N PRO A 301 -29.45 24.27 4.41
CA PRO A 301 -30.18 23.64 3.31
C PRO A 301 -29.65 24.03 1.91
N GLN A 302 -28.53 24.76 1.78
CA GLN A 302 -28.06 25.29 0.48
C GLN A 302 -26.60 25.01 0.10
N ASP A 303 -25.66 24.80 1.04
CA ASP A 303 -24.27 24.46 0.70
C ASP A 303 -23.91 23.00 1.06
N THR A 304 -23.34 22.77 2.24
CA THR A 304 -22.67 21.50 2.57
C THR A 304 -23.60 20.50 3.26
N GLY A 305 -24.57 20.99 4.03
CA GLY A 305 -25.71 20.19 4.51
C GLY A 305 -26.55 19.66 3.34
N TYR A 306 -26.78 20.49 2.32
CA TYR A 306 -27.45 20.09 1.07
C TYR A 306 -26.69 18.97 0.34
N GLN A 307 -25.39 19.14 0.07
CA GLN A 307 -24.56 18.13 -0.61
C GLN A 307 -24.58 16.77 0.10
N ALA A 308 -24.44 16.76 1.44
CA ALA A 308 -24.48 15.53 2.23
C ALA A 308 -25.88 14.87 2.23
N ARG A 309 -26.96 15.66 2.16
CA ARG A 309 -28.34 15.15 2.08
C ARG A 309 -28.64 14.54 0.72
N GLN A 310 -28.28 15.23 -0.37
CA GLN A 310 -28.48 14.74 -1.74
C GLN A 310 -27.65 13.48 -2.04
N ALA A 311 -26.43 13.37 -1.49
CA ALA A 311 -25.63 12.16 -1.57
C ALA A 311 -26.34 10.94 -0.95
N LYS A 312 -27.03 11.11 0.18
CA LYS A 312 -27.83 10.04 0.81
C LYS A 312 -29.07 9.67 -0.01
N PHE A 313 -29.73 10.63 -0.67
CA PHE A 313 -30.87 10.35 -1.55
C PHE A 313 -30.45 9.56 -2.81
N ALA A 314 -29.34 9.95 -3.46
CA ALA A 314 -28.79 9.20 -4.59
C ALA A 314 -28.41 7.75 -4.22
N LEU A 315 -27.80 7.54 -3.04
CA LEU A 315 -27.53 6.21 -2.49
C LEU A 315 -28.79 5.41 -2.17
N ALA A 316 -29.91 6.06 -1.85
CA ALA A 316 -31.19 5.41 -1.55
C ALA A 316 -31.96 5.00 -2.82
N HIS A 317 -31.91 5.82 -3.89
CA HIS A 317 -32.61 5.54 -5.15
C HIS A 317 -32.10 4.26 -5.83
N GLY A 318 -30.78 4.11 -6.00
CA GLY A 318 -30.20 2.97 -6.74
C GLY A 318 -30.40 1.59 -6.09
N GLY A 319 -30.88 1.51 -4.85
CA GLY A 319 -31.27 0.25 -4.21
C GLY A 319 -30.20 -0.85 -4.28
N ILE A 320 -30.57 -2.04 -4.78
CA ILE A 320 -29.65 -3.19 -4.88
C ILE A 320 -28.85 -3.20 -6.20
N PHE A 321 -29.49 -2.89 -7.32
CA PHE A 321 -28.95 -3.11 -8.68
C PHE A 321 -28.53 -1.83 -9.43
N GLY A 322 -28.99 -0.67 -8.97
CA GLY A 322 -28.79 0.63 -9.62
C GLY A 322 -29.86 0.96 -10.65
N ASP A 323 -30.02 2.26 -10.92
CA ASP A 323 -30.88 2.77 -12.01
C ASP A 323 -30.28 2.50 -13.41
N GLY A 324 -29.01 2.08 -13.45
CA GLY A 324 -28.25 1.76 -14.66
C GLY A 324 -27.17 2.80 -14.97
N LEU A 325 -26.06 2.32 -15.56
CA LEU A 325 -24.97 3.18 -16.02
C LEU A 325 -25.50 4.26 -16.97
N GLY A 326 -25.21 5.51 -16.64
CA GLY A 326 -25.66 6.66 -17.41
C GLY A 326 -27.06 7.18 -17.07
N GLN A 327 -27.85 6.51 -16.23
CA GLN A 327 -29.26 6.87 -15.96
C GLN A 327 -29.50 7.66 -14.65
N GLY A 328 -28.49 7.78 -13.78
CA GLY A 328 -28.65 8.43 -12.47
C GLY A 328 -29.15 9.88 -12.58
N VAL A 329 -30.03 10.31 -11.67
CA VAL A 329 -30.67 11.63 -11.70
C VAL A 329 -29.87 12.69 -10.94
N ALA A 330 -29.12 12.31 -9.91
CA ALA A 330 -28.40 13.25 -9.04
C ALA A 330 -27.34 14.10 -9.78
N LYS A 331 -26.80 13.59 -10.89
CA LYS A 331 -25.83 14.31 -11.74
C LYS A 331 -26.40 15.48 -12.55
N TRP A 332 -27.73 15.63 -12.63
CA TRP A 332 -28.39 16.79 -13.28
C TRP A 332 -28.37 18.03 -12.39
N ASN A 333 -27.19 18.37 -11.87
CA ASN A 333 -26.89 19.43 -10.91
C ASN A 333 -27.56 19.34 -9.52
N TYR A 334 -28.42 18.34 -9.25
CA TYR A 334 -28.96 18.06 -7.92
C TYR A 334 -27.89 17.74 -6.87
N LEU A 335 -26.76 17.14 -7.27
CA LEU A 335 -25.61 16.88 -6.40
C LEU A 335 -24.38 17.70 -6.86
N PRO A 336 -24.12 18.85 -6.21
CA PRO A 336 -22.96 19.68 -6.52
C PRO A 336 -21.65 18.89 -6.43
N ASN A 337 -20.79 19.10 -7.42
CA ASN A 337 -19.43 18.52 -7.51
C ASN A 337 -19.39 16.97 -7.47
N ALA A 338 -20.48 16.30 -7.88
CA ALA A 338 -20.61 14.83 -7.93
C ALA A 338 -19.43 14.09 -8.60
N HIS A 339 -18.85 14.63 -9.68
CA HIS A 339 -17.71 14.00 -10.38
C HIS A 339 -16.38 14.05 -9.60
N ASN A 340 -16.25 14.94 -8.61
CA ASN A 340 -15.05 15.09 -7.77
C ASN A 340 -15.27 14.42 -6.40
N ASP A 341 -16.11 15.01 -5.56
CA ASP A 341 -16.11 14.73 -4.12
C ASP A 341 -17.14 13.64 -3.75
N PHE A 342 -18.27 13.60 -4.44
CA PHE A 342 -19.40 12.71 -4.13
C PHE A 342 -19.60 11.57 -5.16
N ILE A 343 -18.57 11.18 -5.92
CA ILE A 343 -18.73 10.19 -7.01
C ILE A 343 -19.18 8.81 -6.51
N PHE A 344 -18.90 8.48 -5.24
CA PHE A 344 -19.41 7.27 -4.60
C PHE A 344 -20.95 7.23 -4.50
N ALA A 345 -21.61 8.39 -4.39
CA ALA A 345 -23.07 8.48 -4.41
C ALA A 345 -23.64 8.11 -5.78
N ILE A 346 -23.04 8.65 -6.87
CA ILE A 346 -23.42 8.30 -8.26
C ILE A 346 -23.13 6.82 -8.55
N ILE A 347 -22.12 6.23 -7.93
CA ILE A 347 -21.85 4.78 -8.04
C ILE A 347 -22.93 3.94 -7.35
N GLY A 348 -23.42 4.36 -6.18
CA GLY A 348 -24.55 3.70 -5.53
C GLY A 348 -25.89 3.95 -6.23
N GLU A 349 -26.05 5.08 -6.91
CA GLU A 349 -27.22 5.40 -7.75
C GLU A 349 -27.23 4.54 -9.03
N GLU A 350 -26.19 4.61 -9.85
CA GLU A 350 -26.16 3.97 -11.18
C GLU A 350 -25.85 2.46 -11.16
N LEU A 351 -25.21 1.95 -10.11
CA LEU A 351 -24.82 0.53 -9.97
C LEU A 351 -25.34 -0.14 -8.68
N GLY A 352 -26.10 0.58 -7.86
CA GLY A 352 -26.72 0.05 -6.64
C GLY A 352 -25.74 -0.37 -5.55
N PHE A 353 -26.28 -1.05 -4.55
CA PHE A 353 -25.48 -1.72 -3.52
C PHE A 353 -24.43 -2.67 -4.11
N ILE A 354 -24.73 -3.37 -5.21
CA ILE A 354 -23.79 -4.32 -5.83
C ILE A 354 -22.55 -3.59 -6.37
N GLY A 355 -22.71 -2.46 -7.06
CA GLY A 355 -21.60 -1.64 -7.54
C GLY A 355 -20.79 -0.99 -6.41
N ALA A 356 -21.50 -0.40 -5.44
CA ALA A 356 -20.87 0.19 -4.25
C ALA A 356 -20.06 -0.85 -3.46
N PHE A 357 -20.63 -2.02 -3.16
CA PHE A 357 -19.94 -3.11 -2.49
C PHE A 357 -18.79 -3.68 -3.33
N GLY A 358 -18.97 -3.80 -4.66
CA GLY A 358 -17.90 -4.19 -5.58
C GLY A 358 -16.69 -3.26 -5.54
N LEU A 359 -16.92 -1.95 -5.42
CA LEU A 359 -15.87 -0.95 -5.24
C LEU A 359 -15.18 -1.06 -3.87
N LEU A 360 -15.93 -1.26 -2.78
CA LEU A 360 -15.34 -1.56 -1.47
C LEU A 360 -14.50 -2.85 -1.52
N ALA A 361 -14.94 -3.87 -2.24
CA ALA A 361 -14.20 -5.12 -2.43
C ALA A 361 -12.92 -4.93 -3.26
N LEU A 362 -12.92 -4.04 -4.27
CA LEU A 362 -11.70 -3.66 -5.00
C LEU A 362 -10.70 -2.93 -4.09
N PHE A 363 -11.13 -1.99 -3.25
CA PHE A 363 -10.26 -1.38 -2.24
C PHE A 363 -9.79 -2.39 -1.17
N GLY A 364 -10.62 -3.35 -0.77
CA GLY A 364 -10.21 -4.46 0.09
C GLY A 364 -9.15 -5.37 -0.54
N LEU A 365 -9.26 -5.65 -1.84
CA LEU A 365 -8.27 -6.42 -2.60
C LEU A 365 -6.98 -5.61 -2.84
N PHE A 366 -7.08 -4.28 -3.00
CA PHE A 366 -5.94 -3.36 -2.98
C PHE A 366 -5.20 -3.42 -1.64
N ALA A 367 -5.95 -3.32 -0.52
CA ALA A 367 -5.42 -3.42 0.84
C ALA A 367 -4.68 -4.73 1.09
N TYR A 368 -5.32 -5.86 0.76
CA TYR A 368 -4.71 -7.18 0.83
C TYR A 368 -3.40 -7.23 0.04
N THR A 369 -3.42 -6.73 -1.20
CA THR A 369 -2.28 -6.83 -2.12
C THR A 369 -1.11 -5.94 -1.70
N GLY A 370 -1.37 -4.69 -1.31
CA GLY A 370 -0.36 -3.77 -0.81
C GLY A 370 0.30 -4.27 0.48
N MET A 371 -0.50 -4.71 1.45
CA MET A 371 0.02 -5.29 2.69
C MET A 371 0.75 -6.62 2.47
N ARG A 372 0.33 -7.42 1.48
CA ARG A 372 1.03 -8.64 1.04
C ARG A 372 2.42 -8.31 0.46
N ILE A 373 2.52 -7.33 -0.44
CA ILE A 373 3.82 -6.87 -1.00
C ILE A 373 4.72 -6.35 0.12
N ALA A 374 4.19 -5.54 1.04
CA ALA A 374 4.95 -5.02 2.17
C ALA A 374 5.48 -6.13 3.08
N ARG A 375 4.65 -7.13 3.44
CA ARG A 375 5.05 -8.29 4.25
C ARG A 375 6.10 -9.18 3.57
N ARG A 376 6.09 -9.26 2.23
CA ARG A 376 7.03 -10.07 1.41
C ARG A 376 8.29 -9.29 0.98
N SER A 377 8.34 -7.98 1.17
CA SER A 377 9.48 -7.13 0.81
C SER A 377 10.65 -7.32 1.76
N ALA A 378 11.82 -7.67 1.20
CA ALA A 378 13.06 -7.82 1.96
C ALA A 378 13.79 -6.49 2.22
N ASP A 379 13.71 -5.51 1.30
CA ASP A 379 14.24 -4.16 1.53
C ASP A 379 13.34 -3.42 2.55
N PRO A 380 13.88 -2.96 3.70
CA PRO A 380 13.10 -2.16 4.66
C PRO A 380 12.48 -0.90 4.05
N PHE A 381 13.13 -0.27 3.06
CA PHE A 381 12.60 0.90 2.36
C PHE A 381 11.32 0.55 1.57
N LEU A 382 11.38 -0.48 0.72
CA LEU A 382 10.24 -0.90 -0.10
C LEU A 382 9.08 -1.37 0.77
N ARG A 383 9.36 -2.06 1.89
CA ARG A 383 8.35 -2.45 2.87
C ARG A 383 7.62 -1.25 3.48
N LEU A 384 8.36 -0.24 3.96
CA LEU A 384 7.77 0.96 4.55
C LEU A 384 6.99 1.77 3.52
N LEU A 385 7.58 2.00 2.34
CA LEU A 385 6.94 2.76 1.26
C LEU A 385 5.63 2.11 0.83
N THR A 386 5.63 0.79 0.60
CA THR A 386 4.43 0.06 0.18
C THR A 386 3.34 0.10 1.25
N ALA A 387 3.66 -0.16 2.52
CA ALA A 387 2.68 -0.16 3.61
C ALA A 387 2.08 1.25 3.84
N THR A 388 2.92 2.29 3.80
CA THR A 388 2.52 3.70 3.89
C THR A 388 1.62 4.09 2.73
N THR A 389 1.99 3.75 1.50
CA THR A 389 1.20 4.05 0.29
C THR A 389 -0.16 3.35 0.33
N THR A 390 -0.18 2.09 0.79
CA THR A 390 -1.42 1.32 0.97
C THR A 390 -2.34 2.01 1.97
N MET A 391 -1.82 2.40 3.14
CA MET A 391 -2.60 3.07 4.18
C MET A 391 -3.05 4.50 3.77
N TRP A 392 -2.23 5.23 3.01
CA TRP A 392 -2.59 6.55 2.46
C TRP A 392 -3.81 6.43 1.53
N ILE A 393 -3.74 5.59 0.51
CA ILE A 393 -4.81 5.43 -0.48
C ILE A 393 -6.10 4.93 0.20
N LEU A 394 -6.01 3.96 1.11
CA LEU A 394 -7.15 3.46 1.86
C LEU A 394 -7.72 4.49 2.83
N GLY A 395 -6.88 5.30 3.47
CA GLY A 395 -7.32 6.36 4.38
C GLY A 395 -8.10 7.46 3.65
N GLN A 396 -7.67 7.86 2.45
CA GLN A 396 -8.45 8.76 1.61
C GLN A 396 -9.77 8.13 1.17
N ALA A 397 -9.76 6.86 0.73
CA ALA A 397 -10.99 6.17 0.30
C ALA A 397 -12.00 5.99 1.45
N PHE A 398 -11.53 5.60 2.64
CA PHE A 398 -12.34 5.48 3.85
C PHE A 398 -12.97 6.82 4.26
N ILE A 399 -12.20 7.91 4.22
CA ILE A 399 -12.72 9.24 4.57
C ILE A 399 -13.73 9.72 3.52
N ASN A 400 -13.45 9.55 2.22
CA ASN A 400 -14.39 9.89 1.14
C ASN A 400 -15.73 9.15 1.31
N ILE A 401 -15.70 7.81 1.30
CA ILE A 401 -16.89 6.97 1.45
C ILE A 401 -17.62 7.31 2.76
N GLY A 402 -16.87 7.51 3.84
CA GLY A 402 -17.39 7.85 5.16
C GLY A 402 -18.18 9.16 5.21
N TYR A 403 -17.78 10.22 4.49
CA TYR A 403 -18.60 11.44 4.43
C TYR A 403 -19.74 11.37 3.41
N VAL A 404 -19.58 10.59 2.33
CA VAL A 404 -20.66 10.39 1.35
C VAL A 404 -21.84 9.62 1.97
N ILE A 405 -21.59 8.65 2.85
CA ILE A 405 -22.64 8.00 3.67
C ILE A 405 -23.04 8.81 4.91
N GLY A 406 -22.35 9.93 5.19
CA GLY A 406 -22.62 10.86 6.29
C GLY A 406 -22.16 10.42 7.69
N VAL A 407 -21.29 9.42 7.80
CA VAL A 407 -20.63 9.01 9.06
C VAL A 407 -19.50 9.97 9.45
N LEU A 408 -18.95 10.73 8.49
CA LEU A 408 -17.91 11.75 8.69
C LEU A 408 -18.33 13.11 8.12
N PRO A 409 -17.77 14.23 8.59
CA PRO A 409 -17.97 15.55 7.98
C PRO A 409 -17.35 15.63 6.57
N VAL A 410 -17.91 16.48 5.71
CA VAL A 410 -17.52 16.61 4.30
C VAL A 410 -16.11 17.22 4.18
N THR A 411 -15.10 16.39 3.93
CA THR A 411 -13.69 16.84 3.88
C THR A 411 -13.24 17.36 2.51
N GLY A 412 -13.96 17.05 1.42
CA GLY A 412 -13.53 17.36 0.05
C GLY A 412 -12.29 16.58 -0.38
N ILE A 413 -12.12 15.36 0.16
CA ILE A 413 -11.11 14.41 -0.30
C ILE A 413 -11.72 13.57 -1.41
N GLN A 414 -11.13 13.64 -2.60
CA GLN A 414 -11.44 12.77 -3.75
C GLN A 414 -11.28 11.28 -3.42
N LEU A 415 -12.00 10.41 -4.12
CA LEU A 415 -11.87 8.95 -4.04
C LEU A 415 -10.74 8.48 -4.98
N PRO A 416 -9.60 7.95 -4.47
CA PRO A 416 -8.42 7.69 -5.30
C PRO A 416 -8.71 6.77 -6.50
N LEU A 417 -8.19 7.14 -7.67
CA LEU A 417 -8.44 6.56 -9.00
C LEU A 417 -9.88 6.65 -9.54
N ILE A 418 -10.89 6.87 -8.69
CA ILE A 418 -12.30 6.88 -9.09
C ILE A 418 -12.76 8.28 -9.47
N SER A 419 -12.55 9.26 -8.59
CA SER A 419 -12.95 10.65 -8.79
C SER A 419 -12.18 11.35 -9.92
N ALA A 420 -12.81 12.34 -10.53
CA ALA A 420 -12.10 13.34 -11.31
C ALA A 420 -11.15 14.13 -10.38
N GLY A 421 -9.92 14.34 -10.85
CA GLY A 421 -8.85 14.83 -9.98
C GLY A 421 -7.47 14.56 -10.57
N GLY A 422 -7.25 14.99 -11.81
CA GLY A 422 -6.17 14.51 -12.67
C GLY A 422 -4.78 14.41 -12.04
N THR A 423 -4.33 15.42 -11.29
CA THR A 423 -3.05 15.38 -10.57
C THR A 423 -2.99 14.30 -9.49
N SER A 424 -4.08 14.08 -8.75
CA SER A 424 -4.21 13.03 -7.74
C SER A 424 -4.32 11.64 -8.37
N THR A 425 -5.02 11.51 -9.50
CA THR A 425 -5.04 10.28 -10.30
C THR A 425 -3.64 9.94 -10.81
N ALA A 426 -2.91 10.91 -11.36
CA ALA A 426 -1.54 10.72 -11.82
C ALA A 426 -0.56 10.38 -10.69
N ALA A 427 -0.68 11.05 -9.54
CA ALA A 427 0.09 10.77 -8.34
C ALA A 427 -0.16 9.36 -7.79
N THR A 428 -1.42 8.96 -7.72
CA THR A 428 -1.83 7.62 -7.25
C THR A 428 -1.30 6.54 -8.19
N LEU A 429 -1.40 6.73 -9.51
CA LEU A 429 -0.85 5.79 -10.51
C LEU A 429 0.67 5.68 -10.43
N PHE A 430 1.40 6.78 -10.30
CA PHE A 430 2.85 6.75 -10.07
C PHE A 430 3.23 5.93 -8.82
N MET A 431 2.52 6.15 -7.71
CA MET A 431 2.75 5.43 -6.45
C MET A 431 2.38 3.93 -6.54
N ILE A 432 1.36 3.58 -7.34
CA ILE A 432 1.04 2.19 -7.68
C ILE A 432 2.13 1.56 -8.55
N GLY A 433 2.72 2.31 -9.48
CA GLY A 433 3.92 1.90 -10.22
C GLY A 433 5.11 1.62 -9.29
N MET A 434 5.26 2.41 -8.22
CA MET A 434 6.23 2.15 -7.14
C MET A 434 5.91 0.87 -6.34
N MET A 435 4.63 0.60 -6.02
CA MET A 435 4.21 -0.66 -5.38
C MET A 435 4.43 -1.87 -6.31
N ALA A 436 4.21 -1.72 -7.61
CA ALA A 436 4.51 -2.74 -8.61
C ALA A 436 6.03 -2.98 -8.76
N ASN A 437 6.85 -1.94 -8.68
CA ASN A 437 8.31 -2.07 -8.58
C ASN A 437 8.72 -2.86 -7.31
N ALA A 438 8.10 -2.55 -6.16
CA ALA A 438 8.32 -3.29 -4.92
C ALA A 438 7.92 -4.76 -5.01
N ALA A 439 6.78 -5.08 -5.64
CA ALA A 439 6.34 -6.46 -5.88
C ALA A 439 7.34 -7.29 -6.71
N ARG A 440 8.00 -6.66 -7.69
CA ARG A 440 9.07 -7.29 -8.49
C ARG A 440 10.36 -7.54 -7.69
N HIS A 441 10.52 -6.88 -6.54
CA HIS A 441 11.65 -7.01 -5.62
C HIS A 441 11.38 -7.94 -4.41
N GLU A 442 10.24 -8.65 -4.36
CA GLU A 442 10.06 -9.78 -3.43
C GLU A 442 11.12 -10.87 -3.67
N PRO A 443 11.65 -11.56 -2.64
CA PRO A 443 12.69 -12.59 -2.84
C PRO A 443 12.32 -13.71 -3.81
N GLU A 444 11.07 -14.19 -3.74
CA GLU A 444 10.52 -15.19 -4.67
C GLU A 444 10.46 -14.64 -6.11
N ALA A 445 10.00 -13.39 -6.26
CA ALA A 445 9.87 -12.70 -7.55
C ALA A 445 11.23 -12.53 -8.24
N VAL A 446 12.23 -12.05 -7.49
CA VAL A 446 13.60 -11.87 -7.97
C VAL A 446 14.24 -13.21 -8.34
N ALA A 447 14.01 -14.27 -7.56
CA ALA A 447 14.49 -15.61 -7.89
C ALA A 447 13.86 -16.16 -9.18
N ALA A 448 12.54 -16.02 -9.35
CA ALA A 448 11.82 -16.48 -10.53
C ALA A 448 12.29 -15.76 -11.82
N LEU A 449 12.39 -14.44 -11.78
CA LEU A 449 12.83 -13.62 -12.93
C LEU A 449 14.32 -13.82 -13.28
N ARG A 450 15.14 -14.26 -12.33
CA ARG A 450 16.55 -14.62 -12.57
C ARG A 450 16.71 -16.05 -13.07
N ALA A 451 15.86 -16.97 -12.65
CA ALA A 451 15.81 -18.36 -13.12
C ALA A 451 15.15 -18.52 -14.51
N GLY A 452 15.06 -17.44 -15.30
CA GLY A 452 14.52 -17.48 -16.66
C GLY A 452 13.03 -17.82 -16.77
N ARG A 453 12.24 -17.73 -15.68
CA ARG A 453 10.79 -17.96 -15.78
C ARG A 453 10.14 -16.85 -16.58
N ASP A 454 9.57 -17.23 -17.70
CA ASP A 454 9.11 -16.34 -18.76
C ASP A 454 7.81 -15.63 -18.35
N ASP A 455 7.93 -14.41 -17.84
CA ASP A 455 6.79 -13.59 -17.42
C ASP A 455 6.36 -12.66 -18.56
N LYS A 456 5.19 -12.97 -19.15
CA LYS A 456 4.68 -12.25 -20.34
C LYS A 456 4.54 -10.74 -20.11
N MET A 457 4.13 -10.32 -18.91
CA MET A 457 3.91 -8.92 -18.56
C MET A 457 5.25 -8.15 -18.46
N ASN A 458 6.25 -8.71 -17.76
CA ASN A 458 7.60 -8.14 -17.68
C ASN A 458 8.26 -8.03 -19.07
N ARG A 459 8.03 -9.02 -19.95
CA ARG A 459 8.54 -9.02 -21.33
C ARG A 459 7.86 -7.95 -22.19
N LEU A 460 6.54 -7.87 -22.17
CA LEU A 460 5.74 -6.86 -22.89
C LEU A 460 6.15 -5.43 -22.49
N LEU A 461 6.23 -5.17 -21.19
CA LEU A 461 6.62 -3.87 -20.63
C LEU A 461 8.15 -3.60 -20.74
N ARG A 462 8.94 -4.56 -21.25
CA ARG A 462 10.41 -4.49 -21.38
C ARG A 462 11.09 -4.01 -20.07
N LEU A 463 10.69 -4.57 -18.93
CA LEU A 463 11.14 -4.07 -17.61
C LEU A 463 12.53 -4.61 -17.23
N PRO A 464 13.42 -3.76 -16.63
CA PRO A 464 14.76 -4.19 -16.23
C PRO A 464 14.69 -5.26 -15.13
N ARG A 465 15.63 -6.21 -15.15
CA ARG A 465 15.71 -7.30 -14.16
C ARG A 465 15.98 -6.73 -12.75
N PRO A 466 15.17 -7.06 -11.73
CA PRO A 466 15.35 -6.53 -10.39
C PRO A 466 16.66 -7.00 -9.75
N ARG A 467 17.22 -6.13 -8.89
CA ARG A 467 18.43 -6.44 -8.10
C ARG A 467 18.00 -6.95 -6.73
N PRO A 468 18.46 -8.14 -6.27
CA PRO A 468 18.17 -8.62 -4.92
C PRO A 468 18.58 -7.57 -3.89
N TYR A 469 17.81 -7.42 -2.82
CA TYR A 469 18.27 -6.70 -1.65
C TYR A 469 19.49 -7.43 -1.06
N VAL A 470 20.61 -6.72 -0.94
CA VAL A 470 21.81 -7.22 -0.26
C VAL A 470 21.98 -6.36 0.98
N PRO A 471 21.78 -6.89 2.20
CA PRO A 471 22.04 -6.15 3.42
C PRO A 471 23.52 -5.75 3.47
N SER A 472 23.82 -4.56 3.98
CA SER A 472 25.20 -4.11 4.19
C SER A 472 25.98 -5.06 5.10
N ARG A 473 27.31 -4.98 5.07
CA ARG A 473 28.17 -5.75 5.99
C ARG A 473 27.79 -5.52 7.46
N LEU A 474 27.34 -4.32 7.80
CA LEU A 474 26.90 -3.93 9.13
C LEU A 474 25.59 -4.61 9.54
N GLU A 475 24.58 -4.62 8.65
CA GLU A 475 23.33 -5.38 8.84
C GLU A 475 23.60 -6.88 8.97
N ALA A 476 24.35 -7.46 8.03
CA ALA A 476 24.65 -8.90 7.99
C ALA A 476 25.45 -9.39 9.22
N PHE A 477 26.18 -8.49 9.90
CA PHE A 477 26.79 -8.75 11.20
C PHE A 477 25.78 -8.59 12.36
N ARG A 478 24.95 -7.53 12.32
CA ARG A 478 23.92 -7.25 13.34
C ARG A 478 22.85 -8.36 13.40
N ASP A 479 22.43 -8.92 12.27
CA ASP A 479 21.49 -10.04 12.22
C ASP A 479 22.07 -11.32 12.86
N ARG A 480 23.35 -11.63 12.62
CA ARG A 480 24.03 -12.77 13.29
C ARG A 480 24.10 -12.59 14.81
N LYS A 481 24.23 -11.35 15.30
CA LYS A 481 24.22 -11.04 16.74
C LYS A 481 22.80 -11.05 17.33
N ARG A 482 21.75 -10.88 16.50
CA ARG A 482 20.35 -10.96 16.93
C ARG A 482 19.83 -12.40 16.97
N ASP A 483 20.28 -13.26 16.05
CA ASP A 483 19.89 -14.67 15.98
C ASP A 483 21.12 -15.57 15.79
N PRO A 484 21.79 -15.97 16.90
CA PRO A 484 22.95 -16.85 16.85
C PRO A 484 22.63 -18.25 16.31
N GLN A 485 21.41 -18.76 16.54
CA GLN A 485 21.00 -20.10 16.15
C GLN A 485 20.82 -20.20 14.62
N ALA A 486 20.16 -19.23 13.99
CA ALA A 486 20.06 -19.15 12.53
C ALA A 486 21.41 -18.90 11.85
N ALA A 487 22.37 -18.25 12.53
CA ALA A 487 23.75 -18.13 12.05
C ALA A 487 24.48 -19.48 12.06
N GLY A 488 24.36 -20.24 13.15
CA GLY A 488 24.93 -21.60 13.27
C GLY A 488 24.42 -22.56 12.20
N ALA A 489 23.11 -22.60 11.96
CA ALA A 489 22.50 -23.46 10.92
C ALA A 489 23.02 -23.14 9.50
N LYS A 490 23.27 -21.86 9.20
CA LYS A 490 23.85 -21.42 7.91
C LYS A 490 25.35 -21.74 7.79
N ALA A 491 26.09 -21.76 8.90
CA ALA A 491 27.49 -22.17 8.92
C ALA A 491 27.65 -23.70 8.76
N ALA A 492 26.80 -24.49 9.44
CA ALA A 492 26.79 -25.96 9.32
C ALA A 492 26.54 -26.42 7.87
N ARG A 493 25.57 -25.80 7.17
CA ARG A 493 25.30 -26.02 5.74
C ARG A 493 26.43 -25.60 4.78
N LYS A 494 27.52 -25.00 5.28
CA LYS A 494 28.63 -24.49 4.45
C LYS A 494 29.96 -25.23 4.65
N LYS A 495 30.02 -26.25 5.51
CA LYS A 495 31.14 -27.21 5.49
C LYS A 495 31.02 -28.06 4.21
N PRO A 496 32.06 -28.16 3.36
CA PRO A 496 32.13 -29.22 2.37
C PRO A 496 32.07 -30.57 3.08
N ALA A 497 31.39 -31.56 2.50
CA ALA A 497 31.57 -32.94 2.93
C ALA A 497 33.05 -33.33 2.69
N PRO A 498 33.71 -34.05 3.62
CA PRO A 498 35.05 -34.56 3.35
C PRO A 498 35.01 -35.46 2.11
N PRO A 499 36.02 -35.42 1.24
CA PRO A 499 36.01 -36.19 0.00
C PRO A 499 35.88 -37.68 0.34
N ALA A 500 34.88 -38.34 -0.25
CA ALA A 500 34.63 -39.75 0.00
C ALA A 500 35.90 -40.56 -0.32
N ARG A 501 36.41 -41.31 0.68
CA ARG A 501 37.49 -42.27 0.45
C ARG A 501 37.03 -43.23 -0.64
N LYS A 502 37.75 -43.26 -1.77
CA LYS A 502 37.53 -44.29 -2.80
C LYS A 502 37.62 -45.65 -2.11
N PRO A 503 36.65 -46.57 -2.31
CA PRO A 503 36.81 -47.94 -1.83
C PRO A 503 38.08 -48.52 -2.46
N SER A 504 38.90 -49.18 -1.65
CA SER A 504 40.06 -49.91 -2.16
C SER A 504 39.58 -50.98 -3.12
N ARG A 505 40.07 -50.95 -4.37
CA ARG A 505 39.99 -52.13 -5.24
C ARG A 505 40.69 -53.28 -4.50
N LYS A 506 39.95 -54.33 -4.18
CA LYS A 506 40.56 -55.63 -3.91
C LYS A 506 41.38 -56.01 -5.14
N ALA A 507 42.57 -56.53 -4.93
CA ALA A 507 43.37 -57.06 -6.02
C ALA A 507 42.89 -58.49 -6.31
N ASP A 508 42.06 -58.64 -7.33
CA ASP A 508 41.68 -59.97 -7.83
C ASP A 508 42.92 -60.63 -8.44
N ALA A 509 43.42 -61.68 -7.78
CA ALA A 509 44.62 -62.38 -8.20
C ALA A 509 44.32 -63.29 -9.40
N PRO A 510 45.05 -63.18 -10.53
CA PRO A 510 44.83 -64.06 -11.67
C PRO A 510 45.36 -65.49 -11.36
N PRO A 511 44.55 -66.55 -11.56
CA PRO A 511 44.99 -67.92 -11.33
C PRO A 511 46.08 -68.34 -12.34
N ARG A 512 47.03 -69.19 -11.92
CA ARG A 512 48.17 -69.63 -12.74
C ARG A 512 47.99 -71.05 -13.28
N ARG A 513 48.05 -71.16 -14.61
CA ARG A 513 48.57 -72.29 -15.42
C ARG A 513 47.86 -73.66 -15.34
N ALA A 514 47.15 -73.97 -16.43
CA ALA A 514 47.53 -75.01 -17.41
C ALA A 514 47.04 -74.51 -18.80
N GLY A 515 47.55 -74.90 -19.96
CA GLY A 515 48.68 -75.76 -20.33
C GLY A 515 48.53 -76.10 -21.83
N GLY A 516 49.48 -75.73 -22.70
CA GLY A 516 49.30 -75.91 -24.15
C GLY A 516 50.52 -75.53 -25.00
N ARG A 517 50.92 -76.43 -25.91
CA ARG A 517 52.03 -76.25 -26.86
C ARG A 517 51.52 -75.71 -28.21
N LYS A 518 52.23 -74.73 -28.78
CA LYS A 518 52.83 -74.78 -30.15
C LYS A 518 53.73 -73.55 -30.35
N ALA A 519 54.52 -73.53 -31.42
CA ALA A 519 55.67 -72.62 -31.59
C ALA A 519 55.65 -71.86 -32.92
N ALA A 520 56.24 -70.65 -32.95
CA ALA A 520 56.82 -70.05 -34.17
C ALA A 520 57.86 -68.93 -33.85
N ARG A 521 59.06 -69.14 -34.38
CA ARG A 521 60.18 -68.25 -34.80
C ARG A 521 60.24 -66.73 -34.49
N SER A 522 61.50 -66.28 -34.30
CA SER A 522 62.12 -64.96 -34.63
C SER A 522 61.61 -63.67 -33.94
N GLY A 523 62.48 -62.74 -33.52
CA GLY A 523 63.96 -62.73 -33.47
C GLY A 523 64.53 -61.34 -33.13
N GLY A 524 65.84 -61.23 -32.84
CA GLY A 524 66.56 -59.94 -32.74
C GLY A 524 67.01 -59.46 -31.35
N THR A 525 68.33 -59.48 -31.10
CA THR A 525 69.21 -58.34 -30.73
C THR A 525 68.62 -57.11 -29.98
N THR A 526 69.23 -56.49 -28.95
CA THR A 526 70.53 -56.67 -28.22
C THR A 526 70.57 -55.78 -26.95
N ARG A 527 71.55 -56.01 -26.04
CA ARG A 527 72.34 -55.06 -25.15
C ARG A 527 71.69 -53.73 -24.64
N ALA A 528 71.96 -53.22 -23.41
CA ALA A 528 72.75 -53.68 -22.24
C ALA A 528 72.49 -52.78 -20.98
N ARG A 529 73.26 -53.04 -19.90
CA ARG A 529 73.61 -52.24 -18.67
C ARG A 529 73.30 -50.72 -18.74
N GLY A 530 72.99 -49.99 -17.65
CA GLY A 530 72.94 -50.20 -16.18
C GLY A 530 72.62 -48.83 -15.51
N GLY A 531 72.61 -48.54 -14.20
CA GLY A 531 72.81 -49.32 -12.97
C GLY A 531 73.37 -48.42 -11.83
N HIS A 532 72.65 -48.27 -10.70
CA HIS A 532 73.09 -47.63 -9.41
C HIS A 532 73.48 -46.12 -9.45
N HIS A 533 73.68 -45.37 -8.34
CA HIS A 533 73.03 -45.27 -7.01
C HIS A 533 73.38 -43.92 -6.34
N GLY A 534 72.74 -43.60 -5.19
CA GLY A 534 73.14 -42.54 -4.24
C GLY A 534 72.51 -41.16 -4.52
N SER A 535 71.96 -40.37 -3.58
CA SER A 535 72.17 -40.12 -2.13
C SER A 535 73.32 -39.15 -1.80
N GLY A 536 73.03 -38.04 -1.08
CA GLY A 536 74.07 -37.02 -0.84
C GLY A 536 73.70 -35.70 -0.12
N GLN A 537 73.02 -35.76 1.04
CA GLN A 537 73.12 -34.75 2.13
C GLN A 537 72.75 -33.26 1.89
N ARG A 538 72.88 -32.47 2.97
CA ARG A 538 72.51 -31.04 3.14
C ARG A 538 73.76 -30.23 3.47
N TYR A 539 73.75 -28.91 3.26
CA TYR A 539 74.46 -27.97 4.13
C TYR A 539 73.64 -26.67 4.34
N ALA A 540 74.05 -25.83 5.30
CA ALA A 540 73.31 -24.66 5.77
C ALA A 540 74.20 -23.43 6.02
N GLY A 541 73.57 -22.26 6.07
CA GLY A 541 74.19 -20.92 6.17
C GLY A 541 73.55 -19.98 5.14
N GLY A 542 73.58 -18.64 5.26
CA GLY A 542 74.06 -17.78 6.34
C GLY A 542 73.62 -16.33 6.05
N ARG A 543 73.33 -15.54 7.10
CA ARG A 543 72.93 -14.10 7.03
C ARG A 543 74.19 -13.19 7.13
N PRO A 544 74.12 -11.83 7.02
CA PRO A 544 73.03 -10.91 6.63
C PRO A 544 73.46 -9.73 5.67
N ASN A 545 72.56 -8.74 5.52
CA ASN A 545 72.83 -7.28 5.63
C ASN A 545 73.21 -6.42 4.39
N ARG A 546 72.29 -5.54 3.96
CA ARG A 546 72.52 -4.07 3.97
C ARG A 546 71.21 -3.27 4.01
N ARG A 547 71.28 -2.01 4.45
CA ARG A 547 70.17 -1.02 4.46
C ARG A 547 70.46 0.10 3.44
N THR A 548 69.41 0.70 2.89
CA THR A 548 69.38 2.15 2.61
C THR A 548 67.94 2.68 2.63
N ARG A 549 67.77 3.96 3.02
CA ARG A 549 66.51 4.73 2.88
C ARG A 549 66.68 5.74 1.73
N ALA A 550 65.57 6.14 1.14
CA ALA A 550 65.38 7.49 0.60
C ALA A 550 63.96 7.96 0.98
N LEU A 551 63.73 9.27 0.97
CA LEU A 551 62.47 9.96 1.25
C LEU A 551 62.28 11.07 0.20
N GLU A 552 61.12 11.75 0.25
CA GLU A 552 60.78 12.94 -0.54
C GLU A 552 60.51 12.68 -2.05
N GLY A 553 59.69 13.48 -2.74
CA GLY A 553 58.85 14.58 -2.26
C GLY A 553 58.02 15.26 -3.37
N GLN A 554 57.14 16.18 -2.97
CA GLN A 554 56.33 17.11 -3.79
C GLN A 554 55.27 16.43 -4.72
N ARG A 555 54.03 16.92 -4.94
CA ARG A 555 53.34 18.24 -4.95
C ARG A 555 53.71 19.19 -6.10
N TYR A 556 52.88 19.18 -7.16
CA TYR A 556 52.22 20.34 -7.80
C TYR A 556 50.99 19.79 -8.56
N GLY A 557 49.87 20.51 -8.73
CA GLY A 557 49.48 21.82 -8.19
C GLY A 557 47.96 21.93 -8.10
#